data_AF-A0A945HZ49-F1
#
_entry.id   AF-A0A945HZ49-F1
#
_cell.length_a   1.000
_cell.length_b   1.000
_cell.length_c   1.000
_cell.angle_alpha   90.00
_cell.angle_beta   90.00
_cell.angle_gamma   90.00
#
_symmetry.space_group_name_H-M   'P 1'
#
loop_
_entity.id
_entity.type
_entity.pdbx_description
1 polymer ?
#
loop_
_entity_poly.entity_id
_entity_poly.type
_entity_poly.pdbx_seq_one_letter_code
_entity_poly.pdbx_strand_id
1 'polypeptide(L)'
;MRYSNIAVHKLVRHGHEVKAMGLKVGTVAGVPIANEMLLYKDIDTITLYLNPKRQAAYYDYILSLNPARVLFNPGTENPEFYQQLKKQGIHYEEACTLVLLSTNQY
;
A
#
# COMPACT_ATOMS: atom_id res chain seq x y z
N MET A 1 -5.84 10.62 -14.17
CA MET A 1 -5.91 9.27 -13.55
C MET A 1 -4.83 9.18 -12.48
N ARG A 2 -5.12 8.68 -11.28
CA ARG A 2 -4.13 8.60 -10.18
C ARG A 2 -3.26 7.35 -10.33
N TYR A 3 -1.98 7.41 -9.94
CA TYR A 3 -1.08 6.25 -9.99
C TYR A 3 -1.61 5.06 -9.17
N SER A 4 -2.24 5.31 -8.01
CA SER A 4 -2.87 4.26 -7.21
C SER A 4 -3.96 3.49 -7.97
N ASN A 5 -4.71 4.16 -8.84
CA ASN A 5 -5.73 3.51 -9.67
C ASN A 5 -5.07 2.59 -10.71
N ILE A 6 -3.99 3.06 -11.35
CA ILE A 6 -3.20 2.25 -12.30
C ILE A 6 -2.59 1.03 -11.58
N ALA A 7 -2.09 1.20 -10.36
CA ALA A 7 -1.53 0.13 -9.55
C ALA A 7 -2.54 -0.98 -9.29
N VAL A 8 -3.77 -0.64 -8.86
CA VAL A 8 -4.82 -1.67 -8.65
C VAL A 8 -5.12 -2.42 -9.95
N HIS A 9 -5.28 -1.73 -11.08
CA HIS A 9 -5.49 -2.38 -12.37
C HIS A 9 -4.35 -3.34 -12.74
N LYS A 10 -3.10 -2.95 -12.48
CA LYS A 10 -1.93 -3.77 -12.79
C LYS A 10 -1.80 -4.96 -11.84
N LEU A 11 -2.00 -4.77 -10.55
CA LEU A 11 -1.98 -5.84 -9.55
C LEU A 11 -3.02 -6.92 -9.86
N VAL A 12 -4.27 -6.51 -10.12
CA VAL A 12 -5.35 -7.44 -10.49
C VAL A 12 -5.01 -8.17 -11.80
N ARG A 13 -4.45 -7.48 -12.80
CA ARG A 13 -4.04 -8.11 -14.06
C ARG A 13 -2.91 -9.12 -13.89
N HIS A 14 -2.02 -8.94 -12.92
CA HIS A 14 -0.96 -9.91 -12.58
C HIS A 14 -1.46 -11.03 -11.65
N GLY A 15 -2.76 -11.05 -11.33
CA GLY A 15 -3.38 -12.12 -10.53
C GLY A 15 -3.24 -11.95 -9.01
N HIS A 16 -2.79 -10.79 -8.53
CA HIS A 16 -2.74 -10.52 -7.10
C HIS A 16 -4.13 -10.23 -6.53
N GLU A 17 -4.42 -10.76 -5.34
CA GLU A 17 -5.58 -10.34 -4.56
C GLU A 17 -5.34 -8.91 -4.02
N VAL A 18 -6.29 -8.01 -4.26
CA VAL A 18 -6.14 -6.59 -3.87
C VAL A 18 -7.28 -6.19 -2.94
N LYS A 19 -6.92 -5.59 -1.81
CA LYS A 19 -7.84 -4.80 -0.98
C LYS A 19 -7.53 -3.32 -1.20
N ALA A 20 -8.50 -2.57 -1.73
CA ALA A 20 -8.32 -1.15 -2.01
C ALA A 20 -8.87 -0.29 -0.86
N MET A 21 -8.09 0.67 -0.40
CA MET A 21 -8.49 1.64 0.62
C MET A 21 -8.26 3.07 0.15
N GLY A 22 -9.20 3.97 0.43
CA GLY A 22 -9.06 5.39 0.13
C GLY A 22 -10.24 6.24 0.59
N LEU A 23 -10.09 7.56 0.49
CA LEU A 23 -11.10 8.52 0.96
C LEU A 23 -12.43 8.48 0.19
N LYS A 24 -12.44 7.92 -1.03
CA LYS A 24 -13.64 7.84 -1.87
C LYS A 24 -14.02 6.38 -2.03
N VAL A 25 -15.23 6.06 -1.61
CA VAL A 25 -15.85 4.77 -1.91
C VAL A 25 -16.10 4.63 -3.41
N GLY A 26 -16.10 3.40 -3.90
CA GLY A 26 -16.29 3.09 -5.31
C GLY A 26 -15.69 1.73 -5.67
N THR A 27 -15.45 1.52 -6.95
CA THR A 27 -14.88 0.27 -7.47
C THR A 27 -13.83 0.56 -8.52
N VAL A 28 -12.71 -0.16 -8.49
CA VAL A 28 -11.64 -0.09 -9.49
C VAL A 28 -11.22 -1.51 -9.87
N ALA A 29 -11.22 -1.83 -11.15
CA ALA A 29 -10.88 -3.19 -11.62
C ALA A 29 -11.69 -4.31 -10.94
N GLY A 30 -12.94 -4.06 -10.56
CA GLY A 30 -13.77 -5.02 -9.80
C GLY A 30 -13.50 -5.07 -8.29
N VAL A 31 -12.52 -4.32 -7.79
CA VAL A 31 -12.15 -4.24 -6.37
C VAL A 31 -12.90 -3.08 -5.70
N PRO A 32 -13.71 -3.33 -4.65
CA PRO A 32 -14.34 -2.27 -3.88
C PRO A 32 -13.30 -1.45 -3.10
N ILE A 33 -13.49 -0.14 -3.05
CA ILE A 33 -12.64 0.78 -2.30
C ILE A 33 -13.30 1.02 -0.94
N ALA A 34 -12.67 0.52 0.13
CA ALA A 34 -13.07 0.81 1.50
C ALA A 34 -12.57 2.19 1.93
N ASN A 35 -13.39 2.92 2.68
CA ASN A 35 -13.02 4.17 3.35
C ASN A 35 -12.82 4.00 4.86
N GLU A 36 -13.00 2.78 5.37
CA GLU A 36 -12.82 2.40 6.77
C GLU A 36 -11.53 1.60 6.95
N MET A 37 -10.92 1.70 8.14
CA MET A 37 -9.72 0.94 8.52
C MET A 37 -10.10 -0.49 8.93
N LEU A 38 -10.53 -1.29 7.95
CA LEU A 38 -10.90 -2.68 8.16
C LEU A 38 -9.69 -3.53 8.53
N LEU A 39 -9.81 -4.38 9.55
CA LEU A 39 -8.74 -5.32 9.90
C LEU A 39 -8.69 -6.46 8.89
N TYR A 40 -7.71 -6.39 8.00
CA TYR A 40 -7.38 -7.48 7.09
C TYR A 40 -6.42 -8.45 7.77
N LYS A 41 -6.50 -9.72 7.37
CA LYS A 41 -5.55 -10.76 7.76
C LYS A 41 -4.69 -11.12 6.56
N ASP A 42 -3.50 -11.67 6.83
CA ASP A 42 -2.61 -12.24 5.82
C ASP A 42 -2.23 -11.25 4.71
N ILE A 43 -2.03 -9.98 5.08
CA ILE A 43 -1.53 -8.96 4.16
C ILE A 43 -0.03 -9.17 3.98
N ASP A 44 0.41 -9.49 2.77
CA ASP A 44 1.83 -9.57 2.44
C ASP A 44 2.45 -8.19 2.23
N THR A 45 1.86 -7.39 1.33
CA THR A 45 2.42 -6.12 0.88
C THR A 45 1.41 -4.98 1.03
N ILE A 46 1.82 -3.88 1.67
CA ILE A 46 1.09 -2.61 1.63
C ILE A 46 1.80 -1.65 0.69
N THR A 47 1.13 -1.22 -0.38
CA THR A 47 1.68 -0.24 -1.35
C THR A 47 1.08 1.16 -1.13
N LEU A 48 1.92 2.10 -0.73
CA LEU A 48 1.49 3.44 -0.33
C LEU A 48 1.45 4.41 -1.50
N TYR A 49 0.32 5.12 -1.63
CA TYR A 49 0.11 6.26 -2.54
C TYR A 49 -0.42 7.48 -1.78
N LEU A 50 -0.08 7.57 -0.49
CA LEU A 50 -0.53 8.62 0.43
C LEU A 50 0.61 9.58 0.71
N ASN A 51 0.31 10.89 0.66
CA ASN A 51 1.28 11.93 1.00
C ASN A 51 1.84 11.69 2.42
N PRO A 52 3.16 11.84 2.66
CA PRO A 52 3.79 11.59 3.96
C PRO A 52 3.10 12.27 5.14
N LYS A 53 2.67 13.53 4.98
CA LYS A 53 1.98 14.31 6.02
C LYS A 53 0.64 13.72 6.45
N ARG A 54 0.03 12.87 5.61
CA ARG A 54 -1.25 12.20 5.89
C ARG A 54 -1.05 10.77 6.38
N GLN A 55 0.16 10.22 6.31
CA GLN A 55 0.42 8.83 6.69
C GLN A 55 0.36 8.60 8.19
N ALA A 56 0.67 9.60 9.01
CA ALA A 56 0.66 9.49 10.47
C ALA A 56 -0.67 8.95 11.03
N ALA A 57 -1.80 9.33 10.42
CA ALA A 57 -3.13 8.83 10.80
C ALA A 57 -3.33 7.32 10.53
N TYR A 58 -2.44 6.69 9.75
CA TYR A 58 -2.52 5.29 9.35
C TYR A 58 -1.38 4.45 9.93
N TYR A 59 -0.43 5.02 10.68
CA TYR A 59 0.71 4.27 11.21
C TYR A 59 0.25 3.08 12.05
N ASP A 60 -0.53 3.32 13.10
CA ASP A 60 -1.01 2.26 14.00
C ASP A 60 -1.81 1.20 13.26
N TYR A 61 -2.64 1.63 12.30
CA TYR A 61 -3.41 0.72 11.46
C TYR A 61 -2.49 -0.18 10.61
N ILE A 62 -1.53 0.41 9.88
CA ILE A 62 -0.60 -0.35 9.04
C ILE A 62 0.24 -1.32 9.88
N LEU A 63 0.73 -0.88 11.05
CA LEU A 63 1.47 -1.73 11.98
C LEU A 63 0.59 -2.87 12.52
N SER A 64 -0.69 -2.61 12.78
CA SER A 64 -1.64 -3.62 13.27
C SER A 64 -1.94 -4.72 12.26
N LEU A 65 -1.80 -4.44 10.96
CA LEU A 65 -1.94 -5.43 9.89
C LEU A 65 -0.73 -6.37 9.79
N ASN A 66 0.40 -6.02 10.41
CA ASN A 66 1.65 -6.80 10.43
C ASN A 66 2.05 -7.35 9.04
N PRO A 67 2.20 -6.50 8.00
CA PRO A 67 2.55 -6.96 6.68
C PRO A 67 3.99 -7.47 6.60
N ALA A 68 4.30 -8.30 5.61
CA ALA A 68 5.67 -8.70 5.31
C ALA A 68 6.52 -7.51 4.84
N ARG A 69 5.93 -6.62 4.01
CA ARG A 69 6.58 -5.37 3.59
C ARG A 69 5.63 -4.19 3.34
N VAL A 70 6.19 -2.98 3.37
CA VAL A 70 5.55 -1.73 2.96
C VAL A 70 6.34 -1.07 1.82
N LEU A 71 5.66 -0.79 0.70
CA LEU A 71 6.22 -0.08 -0.45
C LEU A 71 5.91 1.40 -0.36
N PHE A 72 6.95 2.22 -0.36
CA PHE A 72 6.86 3.66 -0.49
C PHE A 72 7.07 4.03 -1.96
N ASN A 73 5.97 4.24 -2.69
CA ASN A 73 6.04 4.71 -4.08
C ASN A 73 6.58 6.15 -4.14
N PRO A 74 7.09 6.59 -5.32
CA PRO A 74 7.63 7.94 -5.47
C PRO A 74 6.71 9.04 -4.95
N GLY A 75 7.23 9.89 -4.06
CA GLY A 75 6.49 10.97 -3.40
C GLY A 75 5.72 10.56 -2.15
N THR A 76 5.95 9.34 -1.64
CA THR A 76 5.38 8.84 -0.38
C THR A 76 6.43 8.55 0.69
N GLU A 77 7.70 8.84 0.42
CA GLU A 77 8.83 8.57 1.29
C GLU A 77 8.63 9.22 2.67
N ASN A 78 8.88 8.46 3.73
CA ASN A 78 8.59 8.91 5.08
C ASN A 78 9.59 8.35 6.12
N PRO A 79 10.72 9.06 6.35
CA PRO A 79 11.77 8.65 7.27
C PRO A 79 11.29 8.39 8.70
N GLU A 80 10.27 9.10 9.17
CA GLU A 80 9.67 8.86 10.48
C GLU A 80 9.00 7.48 10.53
N PHE A 81 8.20 7.16 9.52
CA PHE A 81 7.47 5.90 9.50
C PHE A 81 8.40 4.70 9.33
N TYR A 82 9.51 4.86 8.60
CA TYR A 82 10.55 3.84 8.47
C TYR A 82 11.06 3.37 9.83
N GLN A 83 11.26 4.29 10.77
CA GLN A 83 11.72 3.94 12.11
C GLN A 83 10.69 3.12 12.87
N GLN A 84 9.40 3.37 12.66
CA GLN A 84 8.34 2.60 13.31
C GLN A 84 8.23 1.20 12.72
N LEU A 85 8.26 1.08 11.38
CA LEU A 85 8.28 -0.21 10.69
C LEU A 85 9.47 -1.06 11.13
N LYS A 86 10.68 -0.46 11.17
CA LYS A 86 11.89 -1.13 11.65
C LYS A 86 11.78 -1.62 13.08
N LYS A 87 11.18 -0.83 13.99
CA LYS A 87 10.95 -1.25 15.39
C LYS A 87 10.00 -2.43 15.51
N GLN A 88 9.03 -2.56 14.61
CA GLN A 88 8.10 -3.69 14.54
C GLN A 88 8.62 -4.86 13.70
N GLY A 89 9.83 -4.76 13.13
CA GLY A 89 10.40 -5.81 12.28
C GLY A 89 9.74 -5.93 10.90
N ILE A 90 8.97 -4.92 10.48
CA ILE A 90 8.31 -4.89 9.17
C ILE A 90 9.29 -4.34 8.13
N HIS A 91 9.47 -5.07 7.02
CA HIS A 91 10.34 -4.62 5.95
C HIS A 91 9.72 -3.44 5.20
N TYR A 92 10.56 -2.55 4.66
CA TYR A 92 10.09 -1.50 3.78
C TYR A 92 11.07 -1.22 2.66
N GLU A 93 10.55 -0.75 1.53
CA GLU A 93 11.35 -0.36 0.38
C GLU A 93 10.76 0.88 -0.31
N GLU A 94 11.64 1.77 -0.77
CA GLU A 94 11.29 2.88 -1.65
C GLU A 94 11.28 2.37 -3.09
N ALA A 95 10.11 1.97 -3.57
CA ALA A 95 9.98 1.32 -4.87
C ALA A 95 8.66 1.69 -5.55
N CYS A 96 8.72 1.86 -6.87
CA CYS A 96 7.51 2.04 -7.68
C CYS A 96 6.89 0.68 -7.98
N THR A 97 5.69 0.43 -7.45
CA THR A 97 4.93 -0.81 -7.68
C THR A 97 4.76 -1.13 -9.16
N LEU A 98 4.54 -0.11 -10.01
CA LEU A 98 4.38 -0.31 -11.44
C LEU A 98 5.67 -0.81 -12.11
N VAL A 99 6.82 -0.34 -11.64
CA VAL A 99 8.12 -0.79 -12.12
C VAL A 99 8.35 -2.23 -11.68
N LEU A 100 8.19 -2.52 -10.38
CA LEU A 100 8.34 -3.87 -9.82
C LEU A 100 7.49 -4.91 -10.57
N LEU A 101 6.22 -4.59 -10.84
CA LEU A 101 5.33 -5.46 -11.62
C LEU A 101 5.84 -5.66 -13.05
N SER A 102 6.31 -4.59 -13.71
CA SER A 102 6.81 -4.67 -15.09
C SER A 102 8.13 -5.43 -15.24
N THR A 103 8.95 -5.45 -14.19
CA THR A 103 10.24 -6.14 -14.15
C THR A 103 10.15 -7.52 -13.50
N ASN A 104 8.95 -7.96 -13.11
CA ASN A 104 8.71 -9.23 -12.42
C ASN A 104 9.51 -9.36 -11.11
N GLN A 105 9.65 -8.24 -10.40
CA GLN A 105 10.30 -8.09 -9.10
C GLN A 105 9.31 -7.70 -7.99
N TYR A 106 8.00 -7.70 -8.31
CA TYR A 106 6.96 -7.51 -7.32
C TYR A 106 6.83 -8.75 -6.46
#